data_AF-A0A7J2UUJ7-F1
#
_entry.id   AF-A0A7J2UUJ7-F1
#
_cell.length_a   1.000
_cell.length_b   1.000
_cell.length_c   1.000
_cell.angle_alpha   90.00
_cell.angle_beta   90.00
_cell.angle_gamma   90.00
#
_symmetry.space_group_name_H-M   'P 1'
#
loop_
_entity.id
_entity.type
_entity.pdbx_description
1 polymer ?
#
loop_
_entity_poly.entity_id
_entity_poly.type
_entity_poly.pdbx_seq_one_letter_code
_entity_poly.pdbx_strand_id
1 'polypeptide(L)'
;KYIPFLRNLLVRRPVIDNNKCIKCGNCVEACPIPKKALKISKGKMRPPVYNYDNCIRCYCCQEMCPKNAIGVKTPFLGRLLICR
;
A
#
# COMPACT_ATOMS: atom_id res chain seq x y z
N LYS A 1 -2.97 8.44 -19.18
CA LYS A 1 -2.54 7.59 -20.32
C LYS A 1 -1.02 7.57 -20.50
N TYR A 2 -0.20 7.68 -19.44
CA TYR A 2 1.26 7.54 -19.55
C TYR A 2 1.82 6.79 -18.33
N ILE A 3 2.22 5.54 -18.61
CA ILE A 3 3.13 4.63 -17.89
C ILE A 3 2.86 4.44 -16.36
N PRO A 4 1.83 3.64 -15.98
CA PRO A 4 1.59 3.25 -14.57
C PRO A 4 2.80 2.61 -13.89
N PHE A 5 3.70 2.00 -14.66
CA PHE A 5 4.95 1.41 -14.19
C PHE A 5 5.93 2.46 -13.60
N LEU A 6 6.10 3.61 -14.27
CA LEU A 6 7.04 4.65 -13.83
C LEU A 6 6.62 5.22 -12.47
N ARG A 7 5.31 5.32 -12.23
CA ARG A 7 4.74 5.76 -10.95
C ARG A 7 5.16 4.87 -9.79
N ASN A 8 5.29 3.56 -10.00
CA ASN A 8 5.71 2.61 -8.97
C ASN A 8 7.22 2.67 -8.66
N LEU A 9 8.01 3.25 -9.56
CA LEU A 9 9.47 3.43 -9.42
C LEU A 9 9.87 4.80 -8.87
N LEU A 10 9.03 5.81 -9.05
CA LEU A 10 9.36 7.19 -8.68
C LEU A 10 8.60 7.66 -7.44
N VAL A 11 7.35 7.23 -7.25
CA VAL A 11 6.48 7.79 -6.22
C VAL A 11 6.50 6.92 -4.95
N ARG A 12 6.46 7.59 -3.80
CA ARG A 12 6.29 6.96 -2.48
C ARG A 12 5.06 6.06 -2.45
N ARG A 13 5.16 4.93 -1.75
CA ARG A 13 4.09 3.93 -1.65
C ARG A 13 3.91 3.38 -0.24
N PRO A 14 2.66 3.10 0.19
CA PRO A 14 2.42 2.36 1.42
C PRO A 14 2.91 0.91 1.27
N VAL A 15 3.53 0.37 2.32
CA VAL A 15 4.03 -1.01 2.42
C VAL A 15 3.62 -1.56 3.78
N ILE A 16 3.14 -2.81 3.81
CA ILE A 16 2.79 -3.51 5.06
C ILE A 16 4.05 -4.13 5.66
N ASP A 17 4.25 -3.88 6.95
CA ASP A 17 5.18 -4.60 7.80
C ASP A 17 4.53 -5.89 8.29
N ASN A 18 5.03 -7.02 7.81
CA ASN A 18 4.52 -8.35 8.12
C ASN A 18 4.66 -8.71 9.60
N ASN A 19 5.62 -8.12 10.32
CA ASN A 19 5.87 -8.42 11.73
C ASN A 19 4.84 -7.73 12.64
N LYS A 20 4.32 -6.57 12.20
CA LYS A 20 3.31 -5.80 12.96
C LYS A 20 1.87 -6.10 12.53
N CYS A 21 1.68 -6.66 11.33
CA CYS A 21 0.35 -6.89 10.78
C CYS A 21 -0.37 -8.04 11.49
N ILE A 22 -1.46 -7.71 12.20
CA ILE A 22 -2.36 -8.69 12.83
C ILE A 22 -3.44 -9.25 11.87
N LYS A 23 -3.38 -8.89 10.58
CA LYS A 23 -4.26 -9.46 9.53
C LYS A 23 -5.75 -9.22 9.79
N CYS A 24 -6.09 -8.10 10.46
CA CYS A 24 -7.48 -7.72 10.79
C CYS A 24 -8.34 -7.51 9.55
N GLY A 25 -7.79 -6.80 8.55
CA GLY A 25 -8.43 -6.53 7.27
C GLY A 25 -8.99 -5.12 7.09
N ASN A 26 -8.96 -4.28 8.13
CA ASN A 26 -9.50 -2.91 8.10
C ASN A 26 -8.97 -2.06 6.94
N CYS A 27 -7.69 -2.25 6.56
CA CYS A 27 -7.09 -1.54 5.43
C CYS A 27 -7.73 -1.88 4.07
N VAL A 28 -8.31 -3.06 3.90
CA VAL A 28 -9.05 -3.45 2.69
C VAL A 28 -10.41 -2.74 2.68
N GLU A 29 -11.11 -2.74 3.80
CA GLU A 29 -12.43 -2.13 3.93
C GLU A 29 -12.35 -0.61 3.72
N ALA A 30 -11.42 0.05 4.40
CA ALA A 30 -11.18 1.49 4.32
C ALA A 30 -10.74 2.00 2.94
N CYS A 31 -10.37 1.11 2.00
CA CYS A 31 -9.92 1.52 0.68
C CYS A 31 -11.10 2.11 -0.12
N PRO A 32 -11.08 3.41 -0.49
CA PRO A 32 -12.26 4.09 -1.04
C PRO A 32 -12.53 3.74 -2.50
N ILE A 33 -11.58 3.13 -3.20
CA ILE A 33 -11.72 2.79 -4.60
C ILE A 33 -12.60 1.54 -4.79
N PRO A 34 -13.43 1.49 -5.84
CA PRO A 34 -14.31 0.34 -6.09
C PRO A 34 -13.50 -0.94 -6.36
N LYS A 35 -12.43 -0.82 -7.15
CA LYS A 35 -11.47 -1.90 -7.37
C LYS A 35 -10.39 -1.86 -6.29
N LYS A 36 -10.72 -2.37 -5.10
CA LYS A 36 -9.88 -2.38 -3.89
C LYS A 36 -8.40 -2.62 -4.22
N ALA A 37 -7.53 -1.75 -3.71
CA ALA A 37 -6.08 -1.83 -3.93
C ALA A 37 -5.41 -2.90 -3.05
N LEU A 38 -6.13 -3.47 -2.09
CA LEU A 38 -5.64 -4.53 -1.23
C LEU A 38 -6.55 -5.76 -1.34
N LYS A 39 -5.95 -6.94 -1.24
CA LYS A 39 -6.68 -8.21 -1.16
C LYS A 39 -6.15 -9.05 0.00
N ILE A 40 -7.06 -9.61 0.79
CA ILE A 40 -6.74 -10.61 1.82
C ILE A 40 -6.75 -11.99 1.17
N SER A 41 -5.74 -12.80 1.48
CA SER A 41 -5.70 -14.20 1.06
C SER A 41 -6.73 -15.02 1.84
N LYS A 42 -7.36 -16.00 1.19
CA LYS A 42 -8.31 -16.92 1.84
C LYS A 42 -7.65 -17.53 3.09
N GLY A 43 -8.33 -17.41 4.24
CA GLY A 43 -7.87 -17.94 5.53
C GLY A 43 -7.09 -16.99 6.45
N LYS A 44 -6.92 -15.70 6.11
CA LYS A 44 -6.20 -14.69 6.94
C LYS A 44 -4.81 -15.13 7.41
N MET A 45 -4.19 -16.13 6.78
CA MET A 45 -2.87 -16.64 7.15
C MET A 45 -1.75 -15.64 6.82
N ARG A 46 -1.95 -14.83 5.78
CA ARG A 46 -0.97 -13.85 5.29
C ARG A 46 -1.51 -12.43 5.37
N PRO A 47 -0.62 -11.43 5.53
CA PRO A 47 -1.00 -10.02 5.41
C PRO A 47 -1.65 -9.70 4.06
N PRO A 48 -2.47 -8.64 3.99
CA PRO A 48 -3.06 -8.19 2.73
C PRO A 48 -2.00 -7.85 1.68
N VAL A 49 -2.26 -8.19 0.43
CA VAL A 49 -1.35 -7.89 -0.68
C VAL A 49 -1.84 -6.66 -1.43
N TYR A 50 -0.94 -5.70 -1.67
CA TYR A 50 -1.24 -4.51 -2.47
C TYR A 50 -1.20 -4.80 -3.98
N ASN A 51 -2.21 -4.31 -4.68
CA ASN A 51 -2.19 -4.05 -6.10
C ASN A 51 -1.96 -2.54 -6.32
N TYR A 52 -0.73 -2.18 -6.65
CA TYR A 52 -0.33 -0.77 -6.81
C TYR A 52 -0.86 -0.11 -8.09
N ASP A 53 -1.35 -0.88 -9.05
CA ASP A 53 -1.94 -0.33 -10.28
C ASP A 53 -3.29 0.32 -9.97
N ASN A 54 -4.06 -0.26 -9.05
CA ASN A 54 -5.32 0.33 -8.58
C ASN A 54 -5.11 1.37 -7.47
N CYS A 55 -3.99 1.31 -6.74
CA CYS A 55 -3.74 2.21 -5.60
C CYS A 55 -3.60 3.67 -6.05
N ILE A 56 -4.44 4.55 -5.50
CA ILE A 56 -4.40 6.01 -5.77
C ILE A 56 -3.52 6.80 -4.80
N ARG A 57 -2.79 6.13 -3.90
CA ARG A 57 -1.93 6.76 -2.88
C ARG A 57 -2.69 7.71 -1.92
N CYS A 58 -3.92 7.39 -1.54
CA CYS A 58 -4.70 8.19 -0.57
C CYS A 58 -4.25 8.00 0.89
N TYR A 59 -3.47 6.96 1.19
CA TYR A 59 -2.97 6.61 2.53
C TYR A 59 -4.03 6.31 3.61
N CYS A 60 -5.32 6.23 3.29
CA CYS A 60 -6.37 5.84 4.25
C CYS A 60 -6.08 4.49 4.94
N CYS A 61 -5.42 3.56 4.24
CA CYS A 61 -5.01 2.28 4.82
C CYS A 61 -4.02 2.43 5.98
N GLN A 62 -3.17 3.46 5.95
CA GLN A 62 -2.19 3.75 7.00
C GLN A 62 -2.89 4.26 8.26
N GLU A 63 -3.74 5.27 8.11
CA GLU A 63 -4.49 5.88 9.21
C GLU A 63 -5.42 4.90 9.91
N MET A 64 -6.05 4.01 9.15
CA MET A 64 -6.99 3.02 9.69
C MET A 64 -6.31 1.80 10.33
N CYS A 65 -4.97 1.73 10.32
CA CYS A 65 -4.26 0.57 10.84
C CYS A 65 -4.08 0.68 12.36
N PRO A 66 -4.75 -0.14 13.19
CA PRO A 66 -4.68 -0.02 14.65
C PRO A 66 -3.31 -0.36 15.23
N LYS A 67 -2.45 -1.04 14.45
CA LYS A 67 -1.09 -1.43 14.85
C LYS A 67 -0.01 -0.60 14.17
N ASN A 68 -0.38 0.44 13.41
CA ASN A 68 0.55 1.24 12.60
C ASN A 68 1.51 0.35 11.79
N ALA A 69 0.97 -0.74 11.23
CA ALA A 69 1.73 -1.75 10.48
C ALA A 69 1.97 -1.35 9.02
N ILE A 70 1.51 -0.17 8.60
CA ILE A 70 1.66 0.32 7.23
C ILE A 70 2.58 1.53 7.26
N GLY A 71 3.73 1.42 6.59
CA GLY A 71 4.70 2.51 6.45
C GLY A 71 4.80 3.00 5.01
N VAL A 72 5.41 4.17 4.80
CA VAL A 72 5.65 4.72 3.47
C VAL A 72 7.09 4.43 3.03
N LYS A 73 7.25 3.74 1.91
CA LYS A 73 8.56 3.46 1.31
C LYS A 73 8.74 4.26 0.02
N THR A 74 9.83 5.01 -0.06
CA THR A 74 10.29 5.63 -1.31
C THR A 74 11.06 4.58 -2.12
N PRO A 75 10.72 4.34 -3.39
CA PRO A 75 11.55 3.49 -4.25
C PRO A 75 12.91 4.15 -4.52
N PHE A 76 13.91 3.36 -4.88
CA PHE A 76 15.30 3.83 -5.04
C PHE A 76 15.42 4.99 -6.05
N LEU A 77 14.80 4.84 -7.22
CA LEU A 77 14.78 5.91 -8.25
C LEU A 77 14.11 7.19 -7.76
N GLY A 78 12.98 7.08 -7.05
CA GLY A 78 12.32 8.22 -6.43
C GLY A 78 13.18 8.95 -5.39
N ARG A 79 13.97 8.21 -4.61
CA ARG A 79 14.91 8.79 -3.65
C ARG A 79 16.04 9.56 -4.36
N LEU A 80 16.54 9.03 -5.47
CA LEU A 80 17.64 9.65 -6.21
C LEU A 80 17.21 10.90 -7.00
N LEU A 81 15.99 10.90 -7.55
CA LEU A 81 15.55 11.90 -8.53
C LEU A 81 14.61 12.98 -7.99
N ILE A 82 13.85 12.71 -6.91
CA ILE A 82 12.72 13.56 -6.51
C ILE A 82 12.83 14.04 -5.06
N CYS A 83 13.23 13.17 -4.12
CA CYS A 83 13.43 13.58 -2.72
C CYS A 83 14.88 14.04 -2.50
N ARG A 84 15.21 15.25 -2.97
CA ARG A 84 16.27 16.05 -2.38
C ARG A 84 15.77 16.70 -1.09
#